data_AF-A0A3C0US24-F1
#
_entry.id   AF-A0A3C0US24-F1
#
_cell.length_a   1.000
_cell.length_b   1.000
_cell.length_c   1.000
_cell.angle_alpha   90.00
_cell.angle_beta   90.00
_cell.angle_gamma   90.00
#
_symmetry.space_group_name_H-M   'P 1'
#
loop_
_entity.id
_entity.type
_entity.pdbx_description
1 polymer ?
#
loop_
_entity_poly.entity_id
_entity_poly.type
_entity_poly.pdbx_seq_one_letter_code
_entity_poly.pdbx_strand_id
1 'polypeptide(L)' 'MHPSRYIYTGREVLHRQFVPETNTHQEEFGVSELPSGMYFLKVTTPEKQATLKVVKVN' A
#
# COMPACT_ATOMS: atom_id res chain seq x y z
N MET A 1 -26.05 14.42 -9.07
CA MET A 1 -24.62 14.05 -9.10
C MET A 1 -24.27 13.47 -7.74
N HIS A 2 -23.92 12.19 -7.65
CA HIS A 2 -23.64 11.51 -6.39
C HIS A 2 -22.12 11.53 -6.13
N PRO A 3 -21.65 11.98 -4.94
CA PRO A 3 -20.23 11.96 -4.62
C PRO A 3 -19.73 10.51 -4.54
N SER A 4 -18.60 10.25 -5.19
CA SER A 4 -17.93 8.95 -5.17
C SER A 4 -17.61 8.56 -3.73
N ARG A 5 -18.37 7.60 -3.19
CA ARG A 5 -18.23 7.11 -1.82
C ARG A 5 -17.07 6.12 -1.81
N TYR A 6 -15.86 6.60 -1.56
CA TYR A 6 -14.72 5.72 -1.27
C TYR A 6 -14.97 5.05 0.08
N ILE A 7 -15.40 3.79 0.05
CA ILE A 7 -15.54 2.95 1.24
C ILE A 7 -14.12 2.60 1.73
N TYR A 8 -13.65 3.32 2.74
CA TYR A 8 -12.47 2.94 3.50
C TYR A 8 -12.87 1.86 4.50
N THR A 9 -12.68 0.59 4.15
CA THR A 9 -13.04 -0.54 5.03
C THR A 9 -11.92 -0.94 6.00
N GLY A 10 -10.72 -0.35 5.87
CA GLY A 10 -9.54 -0.73 6.66
C GLY A 10 -9.02 -2.15 6.38
N ARG A 11 -9.56 -2.81 5.34
CA ARG A 11 -9.15 -4.17 4.95
C ARG A 11 -7.73 -4.16 4.39
N GLU A 12 -6.89 -5.04 4.90
CA GLU A 12 -5.60 -5.36 4.28
C GLU A 12 -5.86 -6.08 2.95
N VAL A 13 -5.39 -5.49 1.85
CA VAL A 13 -5.58 -6.02 0.48
C VAL A 13 -4.32 -6.64 -0.09
N LEU A 14 -3.15 -6.32 0.47
CA LEU A 14 -1.85 -6.85 0.06
C LEU A 14 -0.89 -6.81 1.25
N HIS A 15 -0.16 -7.91 1.48
CA HIS A 15 0.84 -8.04 2.53
C HIS A 15 2.08 -8.74 2.00
N ARG A 16 3.26 -8.22 2.37
CA ARG A 16 4.57 -8.83 2.08
C ARG A 16 5.50 -8.68 3.27
N GLN A 17 6.32 -9.69 3.48
CA GLN A 17 7.39 -9.71 4.47
C GLN A 17 8.64 -10.29 3.82
N PHE A 18 9.79 -9.68 4.11
CA PHE A 18 11.09 -10.13 3.62
C PHE A 18 12.17 -9.77 4.63
N VAL A 19 13.34 -10.37 4.47
CA VAL A 19 14.56 -10.01 5.20
C VAL A 19 15.43 -9.19 4.24
N PRO A 20 15.72 -7.91 4.52
CA PRO A 20 16.57 -7.11 3.64
C PRO A 20 18.00 -7.67 3.63
N GLU A 21 18.54 -7.96 2.46
CA GLU A 21 19.94 -8.38 2.30
C GLU A 21 20.92 -7.20 2.33
N THR A 22 20.42 -6.00 2.05
CA THR A 22 21.21 -4.76 2.07
C THR A 22 20.39 -3.59 2.62
N ASN A 23 21.04 -2.45 2.89
CA ASN A 23 20.39 -1.22 3.37
C ASN A 23 19.45 -0.57 2.35
N THR A 24 19.40 -1.05 1.11
CA THR A 24 18.53 -0.53 0.06
C THR A 24 17.91 -1.69 -0.70
N HIS A 25 16.59 -1.77 -0.68
CA HIS A 25 15.84 -2.86 -1.29
C HIS A 25 14.67 -2.29 -2.07
N GLN A 26 14.52 -2.73 -3.32
CA GLN A 26 13.44 -2.32 -4.22
C GLN A 26 12.57 -3.53 -4.52
N GLU A 27 11.26 -3.36 -4.34
CA GLU A 27 10.26 -4.39 -4.58
C GLU A 27 9.23 -3.90 -5.59
N GLU A 28 8.88 -4.75 -6.54
CA GLU A 28 7.78 -4.53 -7.46
C GLU A 28 6.60 -5.44 -7.11
N PHE A 29 5.40 -4.87 -7.11
CA PHE A 29 4.17 -5.60 -6.83
C PHE A 29 3.11 -5.27 -7.87
N GLY A 30 2.46 -6.33 -8.36
CA GLY A 30 1.33 -6.20 -9.27
C GLY A 30 0.16 -5.54 -8.54
N VAL A 31 -0.17 -4.33 -8.96
CA VAL A 31 -1.35 -3.58 -8.47
C VAL A 31 -2.52 -3.63 -9.45
N SER A 32 -2.43 -4.42 -10.52
CA SER A 32 -3.44 -4.46 -11.61
C SER A 32 -4.85 -4.76 -11.08
N GLU A 33 -4.96 -5.71 -10.16
CA GLU A 33 -6.22 -6.16 -9.57
C GLU A 33 -6.76 -5.20 -8.50
N LEU A 34 -5.98 -4.19 -8.09
CA LEU A 34 -6.44 -3.17 -7.15
C LEU A 34 -7.29 -2.14 -7.90
N PRO A 35 -8.52 -1.86 -7.44
CA PRO A 35 -9.32 -0.77 -7.98
C PRO A 35 -8.59 0.58 -7.95
N SER A 36 -8.96 1.49 -8.86
CA SER A 36 -8.56 2.89 -8.70
C SER A 36 -9.10 3.43 -7.38
N GLY A 37 -8.27 4.17 -6.64
CA GLY A 37 -8.65 4.65 -5.32
C GLY A 37 -7.48 4.98 -4.43
N MET A 38 -7.82 5.32 -3.19
CA MET A 38 -6.87 5.71 -2.16
C MET A 38 -6.54 4.53 -1.26
N TYR A 39 -5.24 4.32 -1.06
CA TYR A 39 -4.69 3.25 -0.25
C TYR A 39 -3.72 3.82 0.78
N PHE A 40 -3.45 3.05 1.83
CA PHE A 40 -2.36 3.32 2.75
C PHE A 40 -1.37 2.16 2.67
N LEU A 41 -0.11 2.47 2.42
CA LEU A 41 0.99 1.53 2.50
C LEU A 41 1.64 1.67 3.88
N LYS A 42 1.61 0.60 4.66
CA LYS A 42 2.29 0.53 5.96
C LYS A 42 3.62 -0.20 5.78
N VAL A 43 4.72 0.50 6.00
CA VAL A 43 6.07 -0.07 5.98
C VAL A 43 6.56 -0.17 7.41
N THR A 44 6.88 -1.39 7.85
CA THR A 44 7.40 -1.64 9.21
C THR A 44 8.74 -2.35 9.11
N THR A 45 9.71 -1.82 9.83
CA THR A 45 11.03 -2.41 10.12
C THR A 45 11.10 -2.59 11.65
N PRO A 46 12.07 -3.35 12.18
CA PRO A 46 12.21 -3.47 13.63
C PRO A 46 12.39 -2.13 14.34
N GLU A 47 13.05 -1.15 13.70
CA GLU A 47 13.37 0.14 14.30
C GLU A 47 12.36 1.25 13.99
N LYS A 48 11.60 1.12 12.89
CA LYS A 48 10.76 2.20 12.37
C LYS A 48 9.50 1.72 11.67
N GLN A 49 8.45 2.53 11.77
CA GLN A 49 7.24 2.42 10.97
C GLN A 49 6.99 3.71 10.18
N ALA A 50 6.47 3.55 8.97
CA ALA A 50 5.98 4.65 8.15
C ALA A 50 4.64 4.26 7.51
N THR A 51 3.75 5.24 7.36
CA THR A 51 2.47 5.08 6.67
C THR A 51 2.42 6.09 5.52
N LEU A 52 2.24 5.59 4.31
CA LEU A 52 2.19 6.40 3.09
C LEU A 52 0.79 6.36 2.51
N LYS A 53 0.21 7.53 2.24
CA LYS A 53 -1.05 7.65 1.52
C LYS A 53 -0.76 7.61 0.02
N VAL A 54 -1.31 6.63 -0.67
CA VAL A 54 -1.10 6.41 -2.11
C VAL A 54 -2.44 6.52 -2.83
N VAL A 55 -2.43 7.11 -4.02
CA VAL A 55 -3.60 7.13 -4.90
C VAL A 55 -3.25 6.31 -6.13
N LYS A 56 -3.93 5.19 -6.33
CA LYS A 56 -3.89 4.46 -7.58
C LYS A 56 -4.77 5.18 -8.58
N VAL A 57 -4.13 5.67 -9.65
CA VAL A 57 -4.77 6.18 -10.86
C VAL A 57 -4.57 5.16 -11.97
N ASN A 58 -5.57 5.03 -12.85
CA ASN A 58 -5.44 4.26 -14.09
C ASN A 58 -4.85 5.14 -15.19
#